data_AF-A0A1C6HN12-F1
#
_entry.id   AF-A0A1C6HN12-F1
#
_cell.length_a   1.000
_cell.length_b   1.000
_cell.length_c   1.000
_cell.angle_alpha   90.00
_cell.angle_beta   90.00
_cell.angle_gamma   90.00
#
_symmetry.space_group_name_H-M   'P 1'
#
loop_
_entity.id
_entity.type
_entity.pdbx_description
1 polymer ?
#
loop_
_entity_poly.entity_id
_entity_poly.type
_entity_poly.pdbx_seq_one_letter_code
_entity_poly.pdbx_strand_id
1 'polypeptide(L)' 'MKLKEYAAEFGLTVNELSTLTGYSRMALNEILKGNSQKESIQRRDARRNLSKYAIDCCADQIDAAQKTRDKRIKLIELI' A
#
# COMPACT_ATOMS: atom_id res chain seq x y z
N MET A 1 12.28 8.34 9.19
CA MET A 1 11.99 7.15 8.33
C MET A 1 12.56 7.40 6.95
N LYS A 2 13.27 6.43 6.38
CA LYS A 2 13.80 6.51 5.00
C LYS A 2 12.72 6.13 3.99
N LEU A 3 12.79 6.69 2.77
CA LEU A 3 11.82 6.38 1.72
C LEU A 3 11.74 4.89 1.35
N LYS A 4 12.87 4.16 1.42
CA LYS A 4 12.89 2.70 1.21
C LYS A 4 12.10 1.96 2.28
N GLU A 5 12.27 2.34 3.55
CA GLU A 5 11.54 1.74 4.68
C GLU A 5 10.05 2.03 4.53
N TYR A 6 9.69 3.27 4.21
CA TYR A 6 8.30 3.65 3.97
C TYR A 6 7.66 2.86 2.82
N ALA A 7 8.34 2.68 1.69
CA ALA A 7 7.81 1.88 0.59
C ALA A 7 7.63 0.40 0.99
N ALA A 8 8.56 -0.15 1.77
CA ALA A 8 8.51 -1.53 2.24
C ALA A 8 7.31 -1.82 3.17
N GLU A 9 6.86 -0.85 3.97
CA GLU A 9 5.64 -0.99 4.79
C GLU A 9 4.37 -1.19 3.93
N PHE A 10 4.37 -0.68 2.71
CA PHE A 10 3.30 -0.92 1.74
C PHE A 10 3.56 -2.17 0.88
N GLY A 11 4.64 -2.91 1.10
CA GLY A 11 5.04 -4.01 0.22
C GLY A 11 5.44 -3.55 -1.19
N LEU A 12 5.82 -2.29 -1.35
CA LEU A 12 6.15 -1.66 -2.63
C LEU A 12 7.65 -1.37 -2.74
N THR A 13 8.16 -1.36 -3.97
CA THR A 13 9.41 -0.68 -4.29
C THR A 13 9.23 0.84 -4.26
N VAL A 14 10.33 1.58 -4.11
CA VAL A 14 10.32 3.05 -4.19
C VAL A 14 9.77 3.55 -5.53
N ASN A 15 9.91 2.77 -6.61
CA ASN A 15 9.38 3.12 -7.93
C ASN A 15 7.87 2.99 -7.99
N GLU A 16 7.34 1.87 -7.51
CA GLU A 16 5.89 1.66 -7.47
C GLU A 16 5.22 2.68 -6.55
N LEU A 17 5.84 3.01 -5.42
CA LEU A 17 5.38 4.07 -4.54
C LEU A 17 5.35 5.43 -5.27
N SER A 18 6.40 5.75 -6.03
CA SER A 18 6.48 6.97 -6.83
C SER A 18 5.37 7.04 -7.88
N THR A 19 5.11 5.93 -8.58
CA THR A 19 4.01 5.82 -9.55
C THR A 19 2.64 5.96 -8.89
N LEU A 20 2.41 5.26 -7.78
CA LEU A 20 1.13 5.24 -7.06
C LEU A 20 0.76 6.64 -6.52
N THR A 21 1.76 7.35 -6.00
CA THR A 21 1.57 8.67 -5.38
C THR A 21 1.66 9.82 -6.39
N GLY A 22 2.20 9.59 -7.59
CA GLY A 22 2.48 10.63 -8.58
C GLY A 22 3.58 11.61 -8.16
N TYR A 23 4.34 11.30 -7.11
CA TYR A 23 5.47 12.11 -6.65
C TYR A 23 6.79 11.51 -7.11
N SER A 24 7.76 12.38 -7.41
CA SER A 24 9.14 11.93 -7.61
C SER A 24 9.75 11.41 -6.31
N ARG A 25 10.78 10.56 -6.42
CA ARG A 25 11.51 10.04 -5.25
C ARG A 25 12.07 11.15 -4.36
N MET A 26 12.55 12.25 -4.95
CA MET A 26 13.05 13.42 -4.21
C MET A 26 11.92 14.10 -3.44
N ALA A 27 10.78 14.34 -4.09
CA ALA A 27 9.63 14.96 -3.44
C ALA A 27 9.11 14.09 -2.28
N LEU A 28 9.02 12.77 -2.46
CA LEU A 28 8.64 11.85 -1.38
C LEU A 28 9.64 11.90 -0.21
N ASN A 29 10.95 11.92 -0.48
CA ASN A 29 11.96 12.06 0.57
C ASN A 29 11.80 13.37 1.35
N GLU A 30 11.53 14.49 0.68
CA GLU A 30 11.34 15.78 1.35
C GLU A 30 10.04 15.82 2.17
N ILE A 31 8.97 15.19 1.67
CA ILE A 31 7.73 15.00 2.44
C ILE A 31 8.00 14.19 3.72
N LEU A 32 8.73 13.08 3.62
CA LEU A 32 9.05 12.22 4.77
C LEU A 32 9.99 12.88 5.79
N LYS A 33 10.81 13.84 5.36
CA LYS A 33 11.63 14.68 6.24
C LYS A 33 10.83 15.81 6.92
N GLY A 34 9.57 15.99 6.58
CA GLY A 34 8.72 17.05 7.14
C GLY A 34 8.90 18.42 6.46
N ASN A 35 9.63 18.50 5.35
CA ASN A 35 9.91 19.77 4.66
C ASN A 35 8.73 20.26 3.79
N SER A 36 7.65 19.48 3.68
CA SER A 36 6.45 19.84 2.91
C SER A 36 5.40 20.55 3.78
N GLN A 37 5.34 21.89 3.72
CA GLN A 37 4.55 22.72 4.64
C GLN A 37 3.10 23.03 4.23
N LYS A 38 2.62 22.69 3.01
CA LYS A 38 1.21 22.89 2.63
C LYS A 38 0.55 21.62 2.08
N GLU A 39 -0.72 21.43 2.43
CA GLU A 39 -1.57 20.42 1.82
C GLU A 39 -1.97 20.90 0.42
N SER A 40 -1.53 20.17 -0.61
CA SER A 40 -1.88 20.43 -2.00
C SER A 40 -2.90 19.40 -2.50
N ILE A 41 -3.56 19.69 -3.63
CA ILE A 41 -4.44 18.73 -4.31
C ILE A 41 -3.68 17.42 -4.58
N GLN A 42 -2.46 17.51 -5.10
CA GLN A 42 -1.58 16.35 -5.33
C GLN A 42 -1.30 15.55 -4.05
N ARG A 43 -1.10 16.21 -2.91
CA ARG A 43 -0.87 15.51 -1.63
C ARG A 43 -2.13 14.79 -1.14
N ARG A 44 -3.30 15.39 -1.35
CA ARG A 44 -4.60 14.78 -1.04
C ARG A 44 -4.85 13.55 -1.92
N ASP A 45 -4.56 13.65 -3.21
CA ASP A 45 -4.72 12.54 -4.16
C ASP A 45 -3.72 11.41 -3.87
N ALA A 46 -2.46 11.73 -3.59
CA ALA A 46 -1.46 10.75 -3.18
C ALA A 46 -1.89 10.00 -1.91
N ARG A 47 -2.41 10.71 -0.90
CA ARG A 47 -2.97 10.10 0.31
C ARG A 47 -4.15 9.19 -0.02
N ARG A 48 -5.08 9.64 -0.86
CA ARG A 48 -6.23 8.85 -1.30
C ARG A 48 -5.79 7.57 -2.02
N ASN A 49 -4.80 7.65 -2.90
CA ASN A 49 -4.27 6.50 -3.62
C ASN A 49 -3.60 5.50 -2.67
N LEU A 50 -2.80 5.97 -1.72
CA LEU A 50 -2.18 5.11 -0.70
C LEU A 50 -3.22 4.44 0.19
N SER A 51 -4.24 5.19 0.63
CA SER A 51 -5.33 4.63 1.42
C SER A 51 -6.12 3.58 0.65
N LYS A 52 -6.43 3.84 -0.63
CA LYS A 52 -7.10 2.87 -1.49
C LYS A 52 -6.25 1.61 -1.65
N TYR A 53 -4.96 1.77 -1.96
CA TYR A 53 -4.03 0.65 -2.10
C TYR A 53 -3.99 -0.22 -0.84
N ALA A 54 -3.90 0.39 0.35
CA ALA A 54 -3.91 -0.35 1.61
C ALA A 54 -5.21 -1.13 1.85
N ILE A 55 -6.36 -0.55 1.48
CA ILE A 55 -7.67 -1.22 1.57
C ILE A 55 -7.73 -2.40 0.60
N ASP A 56 -7.32 -2.18 -0.65
CA ASP A 56 -7.35 -3.21 -1.70
C ASP A 56 -6.43 -4.40 -1.31
N CYS A 57 -5.22 -4.14 -0.82
CA CYS A 57 -4.33 -5.19 -0.33
C CYS A 57 -4.92 -5.99 0.85
N CYS A 58 -5.60 -5.33 1.77
CA CYS A 58 -6.27 -6.02 2.88
C CYS A 58 -7.41 -6.91 2.38
N ALA A 59 -8.20 -6.42 1.43
CA ALA A 59 -9.29 -7.19 0.81
C ALA A 59 -8.74 -8.44 0.10
N ASP A 60 -7.66 -8.31 -0.67
CA ASP A 60 -7.02 -9.43 -1.36
C ASP A 60 -6.50 -10.50 -0.38
N GLN A 61 -5.91 -10.07 0.74
CA GLN A 61 -5.45 -10.99 1.79
C GLN A 61 -6.61 -11.76 2.44
N ILE A 62 -7.73 -11.08 2.71
CA ILE A 62 -8.93 -11.71 3.26
C ILE A 62 -9.50 -12.71 2.26
N ASP A 63 -9.62 -12.36 0.98
CA ASP A 63 -10.12 -13.25 -0.06
C ASP A 63 -9.22 -14.50 -0.21
N ALA A 64 -7.90 -14.32 -0.22
CA ALA A 64 -6.95 -15.43 -0.27
C ALA A 64 -7.07 -16.35 0.96
N ALA A 65 -7.25 -15.78 2.15
CA ALA A 65 -7.46 -16.54 3.38
C ALA A 65 -8.80 -17.31 3.35
N GLN A 66 -9.87 -16.70 2.85
CA GLN A 66 -11.18 -17.32 2.68
C GLN A 66 -11.11 -18.51 1.71
N LYS A 67 -10.50 -18.32 0.53
CA LYS A 67 -10.28 -19.41 -0.44
C LYS A 67 -9.49 -20.57 0.17
N THR A 68 -8.47 -20.26 0.97
CA THR A 68 -7.67 -21.26 1.67
C THR A 68 -8.50 -22.02 2.71
N ARG A 69 -9.33 -21.31 3.49
CA ARG A 69 -10.26 -21.91 4.46
C ARG A 69 -11.25 -22.85 3.76
N ASP A 70 -11.91 -22.39 2.71
CA ASP A 70 -12.94 -23.18 2.01
C ASP A 70 -12.34 -24.42 1.36
N LYS A 71 -11.12 -24.32 0.82
CA LYS A 71 -10.36 -25.49 0.33
C LYS A 71 -10.13 -26.51 1.44
N ARG A 72 -9.76 -26.06 2.66
CA ARG A 72 -9.54 -26.96 3.81
C ARG A 72 -10.85 -27.60 4.29
N ILE A 73 -11.95 -26.86 4.33
CA ILE A 73 -13.27 -27.41 4.68
C ILE A 73 -13.65 -28.53 3.71
N LYS A 74 -13.52 -28.29 2.40
CA LYS A 74 -13.78 -29.32 1.38
C LYS A 74 -12.91 -30.57 1.55
N LEU A 75 -11.67 -30.43 2.01
CA LEU A 75 -10.79 -31.57 2.29
C LEU A 75 -11.24 -32.34 3.55
N ILE A 76 -11.73 -31.64 4.58
CA ILE A 76 -12.26 -32.27 5.80
C ILE A 76 -13.53 -33.07 5.47
N GLU A 77 -14.41 -32.56 4.60
CA GLU A 77 -15.62 -33.24 4.16
C GLU A 77 -15.38 -34.55 3.39
N LEU A 78 -14.13 -34.86 3.01
CA LEU A 78 -13.76 -36.12 2.35
C LEU A 78 -13.48 -37.28 3.32
N ILE A 79 -13.41 -37.02 4.63
CA ILE A 79 -13.15 -38.01 5.68
C ILE A 79 -14.44 -38.26 6.46
#